data_AF-A0A1S9CP19-F1
#
_entry.id   AF-A0A1S9CP19-F1
#
_cell.length_a   1.000
_cell.length_b   1.000
_cell.length_c   1.000
_cell.angle_alpha   90.00
_cell.angle_beta   90.00
_cell.angle_gamma   90.00
#
_symmetry.space_group_name_H-M   'P 1'
#
loop_
_entity.id
_entity.type
_entity.pdbx_description
1 polymer ?
#
loop_
_entity_poly.entity_id
_entity_poly.type
_entity_poly.pdbx_seq_one_letter_code
_entity_poly.pdbx_strand_id
1 'polypeptide(L)'
;MGIQPATRVIKVVDPTIDEDPIIYINNTIFQNEVTVYKDSTFTALDYATAYDKEDGDLTDDIEVTANNVDTSQVGTYSYKCYNKSNNSS
;
A
#
# COMPACT_ATOMS: atom_id res chain seq x y z
N MET A 1 -30.72 6.43 -5.71
CA MET A 1 -29.49 6.37 -4.92
C MET A 1 -29.25 4.90 -4.61
N GLY A 2 -28.35 4.24 -5.35
CA GLY A 2 -28.12 2.79 -5.22
C GLY A 2 -27.10 2.52 -4.12
N ILE A 3 -27.46 1.70 -3.14
CA ILE A 3 -26.51 1.16 -2.17
C ILE A 3 -25.58 0.16 -2.89
N GLN A 4 -24.27 0.36 -2.82
CA GLN A 4 -23.31 -0.67 -3.22
C GLN A 4 -23.05 -1.59 -2.03
N PRO A 5 -23.24 -2.92 -2.16
CA PRO A 5 -22.89 -3.85 -1.09
C PRO A 5 -21.37 -3.86 -0.89
N ALA A 6 -20.93 -3.77 0.36
CA ALA A 6 -19.54 -3.98 0.74
C ALA A 6 -19.33 -5.42 1.17
N THR A 7 -18.44 -6.14 0.47
CA THR A 7 -17.98 -7.47 0.89
C THR A 7 -16.76 -7.28 1.80
N ARG A 8 -16.79 -7.84 3.02
CA ARG A 8 -15.61 -7.90 3.90
C ARG A 8 -15.09 -9.33 3.89
N VAL A 9 -13.83 -9.50 3.54
CA VAL A 9 -13.12 -10.78 3.69
C VAL A 9 -12.63 -10.86 5.13
N ILE A 10 -12.99 -11.93 5.85
CA ILE A 10 -12.47 -12.22 7.19
C ILE A 10 -11.45 -13.35 7.03
N LYS A 11 -10.17 -13.04 7.24
CA LYS A 11 -9.11 -14.04 7.32
C LYS A 11 -9.04 -14.53 8.78
N VAL A 12 -9.22 -15.83 8.99
CA VAL A 12 -9.00 -16.46 10.29
C VAL A 12 -7.60 -17.05 10.27
N VAL A 13 -6.73 -16.50 11.10
CA VAL A 13 -5.30 -16.85 11.17
C VAL A 13 -4.99 -17.45 12.52
N ASP A 14 -4.03 -18.37 12.57
CA ASP A 14 -3.50 -18.90 13.83
C ASP A 14 -2.70 -17.79 14.53
N PRO A 15 -2.99 -17.43 15.80
CA PRO A 15 -2.32 -16.34 16.50
C PRO A 15 -0.83 -16.61 16.78
N THR A 16 -0.34 -17.82 16.49
CA THR A 16 1.09 -18.18 16.58
C THR A 16 1.85 -17.97 15.28
N ILE A 17 1.16 -17.63 14.19
CA ILE A 17 1.76 -17.34 12.89
C ILE A 17 1.86 -15.82 12.73
N ASP A 18 3.07 -15.37 12.43
CA ASP A 18 3.39 -14.01 12.02
C ASP A 18 3.13 -13.89 10.51
N GLU A 19 2.41 -12.83 10.08
CA GLU A 19 1.97 -12.65 8.69
C GLU A 19 2.77 -11.57 7.95
N ASP A 20 2.88 -11.65 6.63
CA ASP A 20 3.49 -10.55 5.87
C ASP A 20 2.72 -9.23 6.08
N PRO A 21 3.41 -8.08 6.16
CA PRO A 21 2.78 -6.80 6.42
C PRO A 21 1.85 -6.40 5.28
N ILE A 22 0.72 -5.80 5.62
CA ILE A 22 -0.23 -5.28 4.64
C ILE A 22 0.16 -3.85 4.32
N ILE A 23 0.48 -3.59 3.05
CA ILE A 23 0.69 -2.23 2.53
C ILE A 23 -0.64 -1.65 2.06
N TYR A 24 -0.98 -0.47 2.57
CA TYR A 24 -2.15 0.31 2.21
C TYR A 24 -1.72 1.48 1.34
N ILE A 25 -2.46 1.73 0.26
CA ILE A 25 -2.30 2.94 -0.55
C ILE A 25 -3.56 3.80 -0.34
N ASN A 26 -3.39 5.07 0.03
CA ASN A 26 -4.52 5.97 0.35
C ASN A 26 -5.49 5.38 1.40
N ASN A 27 -4.96 4.74 2.44
CA ASN A 27 -5.75 4.17 3.54
C ASN A 27 -6.81 3.14 3.09
N THR A 28 -6.65 2.56 1.90
CA THR A 28 -7.55 1.56 1.33
C THR A 28 -6.77 0.28 1.02
N ILE A 29 -7.29 -0.85 1.49
CA ILE A 29 -6.77 -2.19 1.17
C ILE A 29 -7.07 -2.41 -0.32
N PHE A 30 -6.05 -2.35 -1.18
CA PHE A 30 -6.16 -2.47 -2.63
C PHE A 30 -6.94 -1.34 -3.35
N GLN A 31 -6.54 -0.07 -3.17
CA GLN A 31 -6.67 0.89 -4.28
C GLN A 31 -5.29 1.10 -4.89
N ASN A 32 -4.98 0.26 -5.87
CA ASN A 32 -3.75 0.24 -6.67
C ASN A 32 -3.59 1.47 -7.60
N GLU A 33 -4.37 2.54 -7.38
CA GLU A 33 -4.39 3.72 -8.22
C GLU A 33 -4.32 4.98 -7.35
N VAL A 34 -3.29 5.78 -7.58
CA VAL A 34 -3.18 7.15 -7.09
C VAL A 34 -3.41 8.06 -8.29
N THR A 35 -4.33 9.02 -8.18
CA THR A 35 -4.53 10.04 -9.22
C THR A 35 -3.84 11.32 -8.79
N VAL A 36 -2.93 11.81 -9.63
CA VAL A 36 -2.24 13.10 -9.43
C VAL A 36 -2.45 13.99 -10.66
N TYR A 37 -2.37 15.30 -10.47
CA TYR A 37 -2.50 16.26 -11.58
C TYR A 37 -1.18 16.40 -12.34
N LYS A 38 -1.27 16.76 -13.63
CA LYS A 38 -0.10 17.10 -14.42
C LYS A 38 0.71 18.21 -13.74
N ASP A 39 2.04 18.09 -13.78
CA ASP A 39 3.01 19.04 -13.21
C ASP A 39 2.95 19.16 -11.67
N SER A 40 2.20 18.26 -10.99
CA SER A 40 2.20 18.17 -9.53
C SER A 40 3.40 17.38 -9.00
N THR A 41 3.72 17.58 -7.73
CA THR A 41 4.71 16.78 -7.01
C THR A 41 4.13 15.42 -6.65
N PHE A 42 4.91 14.36 -6.88
CA PHE A 42 4.56 13.00 -6.48
C PHE A 42 5.70 12.38 -5.67
N THR A 43 5.38 11.95 -4.44
CA THR A 43 6.26 11.16 -3.58
C THR A 43 5.54 9.85 -3.28
N ALA A 44 6.13 8.72 -3.66
CA ALA A 44 5.49 7.41 -3.52
C ALA A 44 5.13 7.07 -2.05
N LEU A 45 5.98 7.46 -1.10
CA LEU A 45 5.80 7.16 0.33
C LEU A 45 4.69 7.99 0.98
N ASP A 46 4.33 9.16 0.44
CA ASP A 46 3.25 10.00 0.97
C ASP A 46 1.89 9.28 0.93
N TYR A 47 1.78 8.25 0.10
CA TYR A 47 0.56 7.49 -0.13
C TYR A 47 0.59 6.09 0.46
N ALA A 48 1.73 5.62 0.99
CA ALA A 48 1.92 4.26 1.44
C ALA A 48 2.00 4.17 2.96
N THR A 49 1.22 3.28 3.55
CA THR A 49 1.37 2.87 4.96
C THR A 49 1.48 1.35 5.03
N ALA A 50 2.15 0.83 6.05
CA ALA A 50 2.31 -0.61 6.23
C ALA A 50 1.90 -0.96 7.66
N TYR A 51 1.01 -1.93 7.79
CA TYR A 51 0.59 -2.44 9.08
C TYR A 51 0.73 -3.95 9.11
N ASP A 52 1.40 -4.42 10.14
CA ASP A 52 1.47 -5.79 10.51
C ASP A 52 0.66 -6.05 11.79
N LYS A 53 -0.02 -7.19 11.86
CA LYS A 53 -0.89 -7.48 13.00
C LYS A 53 -0.10 -7.80 14.27
N GLU A 54 1.10 -8.36 14.14
CA GLU A 54 1.98 -8.80 15.21
C GLU A 54 3.06 -7.74 15.53
N ASP A 55 3.65 -7.10 14.51
CA ASP A 55 4.71 -6.08 14.64
C ASP A 55 4.18 -4.64 14.73
N GLY A 56 2.92 -4.39 14.34
CA GLY A 56 2.27 -3.07 14.42
C GLY A 56 2.49 -2.18 13.19
N ASP A 57 2.66 -0.87 13.41
CA ASP A 57 2.87 0.09 12.32
C ASP A 57 4.32 0.02 11.81
N LEU A 58 4.48 -0.39 10.56
CA LEU A 58 5.76 -0.53 9.86
C LEU A 58 5.92 0.51 8.74
N THR A 59 5.12 1.58 8.74
CA THR A 59 5.12 2.58 7.66
C THR A 59 6.50 3.16 7.36
N ASP A 60 7.33 3.32 8.39
CA ASP A 60 8.70 3.86 8.26
C ASP A 60 9.68 2.88 7.58
N ASP A 61 9.34 1.58 7.53
CA ASP A 61 10.16 0.52 6.93
C ASP A 61 9.80 0.24 5.46
N ILE A 62 8.93 1.07 4.85
CA ILE A 62 8.59 0.96 3.43
C ILE A 62 9.74 1.51 2.58
N GLU A 63 10.25 0.65 1.69
CA GLU A 63 11.25 1.01 0.70
C GLU A 63 10.64 1.08 -0.71
N VAL A 64 10.99 2.14 -1.46
CA VAL A 64 10.63 2.26 -2.88
C VAL A 64 11.68 1.53 -3.73
N THR A 65 11.31 0.39 -4.30
CA THR A 65 12.21 -0.47 -5.08
C THR A 65 12.23 -0.13 -6.58
N ALA A 66 11.18 0.54 -7.08
CA ALA A 66 11.14 1.09 -8.43
C ALA A 66 10.18 2.29 -8.49
N ASN A 67 10.57 3.35 -9.20
CA ASN A 67 9.69 4.49 -9.44
C ASN A 67 9.95 5.05 -10.84
N ASN A 68 8.96 4.97 -11.73
CA ASN A 68 9.04 5.51 -13.08
C ASN A 68 8.02 6.62 -13.36
N VAL A 69 7.43 7.20 -12.31
CA VAL A 69 6.36 8.19 -12.42
C VAL A 69 6.92 9.52 -12.95
N ASP A 70 6.41 9.95 -14.11
CA ASP A 70 6.69 11.26 -14.69
C ASP A 70 5.39 12.08 -14.73
N THR A 71 5.23 13.03 -13.81
CA THR A 71 4.03 13.87 -13.72
C THR A 71 3.98 14.98 -14.77
N SER A 72 5.05 15.19 -15.54
CA SER A 72 5.06 16.19 -16.63
C SER A 72 4.32 15.70 -17.88
N GLN A 73 4.06 14.39 -17.96
CA GLN A 73 3.37 13.74 -19.06
C GLN A 73 2.13 13.03 -18.56
N VAL A 74 1.00 13.21 -19.26
CA VAL A 74 -0.24 12.51 -18.91
C VAL A 74 -0.12 11.05 -19.34
N GLY A 75 -0.31 10.13 -18.41
CA GLY A 75 -0.21 8.70 -18.67
C GLY A 75 -0.44 7.88 -17.41
N THR A 76 -0.35 6.56 -17.57
CA THR A 76 -0.36 5.61 -16.46
C THR A 76 1.08 5.21 -16.15
N TYR A 77 1.45 5.35 -14.89
CA TYR A 77 2.78 5.02 -14.39
C TYR A 77 2.67 4.04 -13.22
N SER A 78 3.78 3.39 -12.89
CA SER A 78 3.82 2.38 -11.84
C SER A 78 5.08 2.53 -11.00
N TYR A 79 4.91 2.49 -9.69
CA TYR A 79 6.02 2.36 -8.75
C TYR A 79 5.84 1.07 -7.96
N LYS A 80 6.92 0.56 -7.39
CA LYS A 80 6.92 -0.60 -6.51
C LYS A 80 7.49 -0.19 -5.18
N CYS A 81 6.79 -0.54 -4.12
CA CYS A 81 7.26 -0.45 -2.76
C CYS A 81 7.30 -1.85 -2.14
N TYR A 82 8.14 -2.01 -1.14
CA TYR A 82 8.29 -3.23 -0.38
C TYR A 82 8.46 -2.86 1.08
N ASN A 83 7.83 -3.62 1.97
CA ASN A 83 8.11 -3.56 3.39
C ASN A 83 8.56 -4.97 3.79
N LYS A 84 9.68 -5.04 4.51
CA LYS A 84 10.18 -6.30 5.06
C LYS A 84 9.82 -6.35 6.53
N SER A 85 8.74 -7.03 6.89
CA SER A 85 8.64 -7.52 8.26
C SER A 85 9.81 -8.49 8.51
N ASN A 86 10.29 -8.48 9.74
CA ASN A 86 11.21 -9.44 10.35
C ASN A 86 10.67 -10.87 10.42
N ASN A 87 9.58 -11.16 9.72
CA ASN A 87 8.98 -12.47 9.57
C ASN A 87 10.03 -13.53 9.22
N SER A 88 10.48 -14.22 10.26
CA SER A 88 11.47 -15.27 10.17
C SER A 88 10.77 -16.51 9.67
N SER A 89 10.83 -16.71 8.35
CA SER A 89 10.77 -18.06 7.76
C SER A 89 12.18 -18.61 7.57
#